data_AF-A0A355GJH9-F1
#
_entry.id   AF-A0A355GJH9-F1
#
_cell.length_a   1.000
_cell.length_b   1.000
_cell.length_c   1.000
_cell.angle_alpha   90.00
_cell.angle_beta   90.00
_cell.angle_gamma   90.00
#
_symmetry.space_group_name_H-M   'P 1'
#
loop_
_entity.id
_entity.type
_entity.pdbx_description
1 polymer ?
#
loop_
_entity_poly.entity_id
_entity_poly.type
_entity_poly.pdbx_seq_one_letter_code
_entity_poly.pdbx_strand_id
1 'polypeptide(L)'
;HTDDSGSPAFETRLSTLEEDWKKFSESEQEKKAKDASKATTMKITGRIHLDGWNFSDSTPGIAAFNNPADPMDPENNLEFRRLRLGFAGDIKDNMIYKLEFDFDDANDPTIKDAYLGWNDLPVFQTL
;
A
#
# COMPACT_ATOMS: atom_id res chain seq x y z
N HIS A 1 64.29 -6.32 -22.12
CA HIS A 1 64.10 -6.87 -20.77
C HIS A 1 63.61 -5.70 -19.95
N THR A 2 62.32 -5.54 -19.72
CA THR A 2 61.47 -6.48 -18.98
C THR A 2 60.10 -6.65 -19.64
N ASP A 3 59.60 -7.89 -19.65
CA ASP A 3 58.19 -8.20 -19.84
C ASP A 3 57.36 -7.28 -18.94
N ASP A 4 56.46 -6.49 -19.54
CA ASP A 4 55.34 -5.86 -18.81
C ASP A 4 54.24 -6.93 -18.68
N SER A 5 54.62 -8.09 -18.14
CA SER A 5 53.66 -9.03 -17.57
C SER A 5 52.97 -8.26 -16.46
N GLY A 6 51.65 -8.07 -16.57
CA GLY A 6 50.85 -7.21 -15.70
C GLY A 6 51.34 -7.25 -14.26
N SER A 7 51.57 -6.09 -13.65
CA SER A 7 52.17 -6.08 -12.32
C SER A 7 51.34 -6.96 -11.36
N PRO A 8 51.97 -7.73 -10.46
CA PRO A 8 51.26 -8.66 -9.58
C PRO A 8 50.12 -8.00 -8.79
N ALA A 9 50.23 -6.69 -8.55
CA ALA A 9 49.20 -5.87 -7.93
C ALA A 9 47.94 -5.68 -8.80
N PHE A 10 48.09 -5.54 -10.12
CA PHE A 10 46.96 -5.44 -11.04
C PHE A 10 46.21 -6.76 -11.16
N GLU A 11 46.93 -7.87 -11.27
CA GLU A 11 46.34 -9.21 -11.37
C GLU A 11 45.60 -9.57 -10.07
N THR A 12 46.17 -9.24 -8.91
CA THR A 12 45.51 -9.39 -7.61
C THR A 12 44.25 -8.53 -7.49
N ARG A 13 44.29 -7.27 -7.97
CA ARG A 13 43.12 -6.39 -7.94
C ARG A 13 42.02 -6.89 -8.88
N LEU A 14 42.38 -7.37 -10.06
CA LEU A 14 41.44 -7.93 -11.03
C LEU A 14 40.79 -9.19 -10.46
N SER A 15 41.58 -10.12 -9.90
CA SER A 15 41.03 -11.34 -9.31
C SER A 15 40.07 -11.03 -8.15
N THR A 16 40.42 -10.04 -7.31
CA THR A 16 39.54 -9.61 -6.21
C THR A 16 38.23 -9.03 -6.75
N LEU A 17 38.29 -8.22 -7.81
CA LEU A 17 37.13 -7.60 -8.42
C LEU A 17 36.23 -8.62 -9.12
N GLU A 18 36.81 -9.64 -9.76
CA GLU A 18 36.09 -10.77 -10.35
C GLU A 18 35.41 -11.63 -9.27
N GLU A 19 36.09 -11.90 -8.14
CA GLU A 19 35.50 -12.60 -7.00
C GLU A 19 34.36 -11.82 -6.37
N ASP A 20 34.53 -10.51 -6.16
CA ASP A 20 33.49 -9.66 -5.58
C ASP A 20 32.30 -9.50 -6.53
N TRP A 21 32.56 -9.39 -7.83
CA TRP A 21 31.50 -9.40 -8.85
C TRP A 21 30.74 -10.72 -8.86
N LYS A 22 31.43 -11.85 -8.75
CA LYS A 22 30.80 -13.17 -8.65
C LYS A 22 29.91 -13.26 -7.42
N LYS A 23 30.41 -12.87 -6.24
CA LYS A 23 29.62 -12.83 -4.99
C LYS A 23 28.39 -11.93 -5.13
N PHE A 24 28.56 -10.74 -5.72
CA PHE A 24 27.46 -9.81 -5.97
C PHE A 24 26.40 -10.43 -6.90
N SER A 25 26.82 -10.97 -8.05
CA SER A 25 25.92 -11.61 -9.01
C SER A 25 25.17 -12.79 -8.41
N GLU A 26 25.84 -13.64 -7.63
CA GLU A 26 25.22 -14.75 -6.91
C GLU A 26 24.19 -14.23 -5.89
N SER A 27 24.53 -13.21 -5.10
CA SER A 27 23.62 -12.63 -4.10
C SER A 27 22.37 -12.01 -4.73
N GLU A 28 22.49 -11.39 -5.91
CA GLU A 28 21.37 -10.80 -6.64
C GLU A 28 20.48 -11.89 -7.27
N GLN A 29 21.08 -12.98 -7.76
CA GLN A 29 20.31 -14.13 -8.25
C GLN A 29 19.55 -14.83 -7.11
N GLU A 30 20.18 -15.01 -5.95
CA GLU A 30 19.54 -15.56 -4.76
C GLU A 30 18.37 -14.69 -4.28
N LYS A 31 18.55 -13.36 -4.24
CA LYS A 31 17.45 -12.43 -3.94
C LYS A 31 16.30 -12.57 -4.91
N LYS A 32 16.56 -12.55 -6.22
CA LYS A 32 15.53 -12.72 -7.25
C LYS A 32 14.79 -14.04 -7.10
N ALA A 33 15.51 -15.13 -6.85
CA ALA A 33 14.90 -16.44 -6.61
C ALA A 33 14.02 -16.44 -5.35
N LYS A 34 14.50 -15.82 -4.26
CA LYS A 34 13.76 -15.70 -3.01
C LYS A 34 12.51 -14.85 -3.18
N ASP A 35 12.59 -13.72 -3.87
CA ASP A 35 11.47 -12.83 -4.14
C ASP A 35 10.43 -13.48 -5.08
N ALA A 36 10.88 -14.20 -6.10
CA ALA A 36 10.01 -15.00 -6.95
C ALA A 36 9.30 -16.14 -6.19
N SER A 37 9.91 -16.64 -5.12
CA SER A 37 9.35 -17.69 -4.25
C SER A 37 8.37 -17.17 -3.20
N LYS A 38 8.24 -15.85 -3.01
CA LYS A 38 7.33 -15.27 -2.02
C LYS A 38 5.88 -15.62 -2.38
N ALA A 39 5.18 -16.25 -1.44
CA ALA A 39 3.77 -16.56 -1.59
C ALA A 39 2.92 -15.28 -1.60
N THR A 40 1.83 -15.29 -2.35
CA THR A 40 0.83 -14.22 -2.28
C THR A 40 0.21 -14.19 -0.90
N THR A 41 0.18 -13.01 -0.28
CA THR A 41 -0.39 -12.81 1.05
C THR A 41 -1.77 -12.15 0.96
N MET A 42 -2.59 -12.36 2.00
CA MET A 42 -3.85 -11.67 2.15
C MET A 42 -4.06 -11.29 3.60
N LYS A 43 -4.24 -10.01 3.85
CA LYS A 43 -4.64 -9.41 5.10
C LYS A 43 -6.04 -8.84 4.93
N ILE A 44 -6.96 -9.33 5.75
CA ILE A 44 -8.31 -8.80 5.83
C ILE A 44 -8.34 -7.78 6.97
N THR A 45 -8.93 -6.62 6.72
CA THR A 45 -9.06 -5.52 7.68
C THR A 45 -10.50 -5.02 7.67
N GLY A 46 -10.96 -4.48 8.80
CA GLY A 46 -12.29 -3.91 8.89
C GLY A 46 -12.32 -2.71 9.82
N ARG A 47 -13.30 -1.84 9.62
CA ARG A 47 -13.54 -0.68 10.49
C ARG A 47 -15.03 -0.38 10.56
N ILE A 48 -15.56 -0.34 11.78
CA ILE A 48 -16.98 -0.05 12.01
C ILE A 48 -17.06 1.19 12.90
N HIS A 49 -17.68 2.25 12.38
CA HIS A 49 -18.00 3.47 13.12
C HIS A 49 -19.51 3.64 13.08
N LEU A 50 -20.14 3.42 14.23
CA LEU A 50 -21.55 3.72 14.46
C LEU A 50 -21.60 5.02 15.26
N ASP A 51 -22.22 6.04 14.68
CA ASP A 51 -22.29 7.36 15.27
C ASP A 51 -23.76 7.70 15.55
N GLY A 52 -23.98 8.29 16.72
CA GLY A 52 -25.26 8.84 17.11
C GLY A 52 -25.07 10.32 17.46
N TRP A 53 -25.90 11.19 16.92
CA TRP A 53 -25.92 12.59 17.33
C TRP A 53 -27.33 13.17 17.27
N ASN A 54 -27.52 14.24 18.03
CA ASN A 54 -28.75 14.99 18.09
C ASN A 54 -28.48 16.48 18.28
N PHE A 55 -29.50 17.28 18.04
CA PHE A 55 -29.49 18.71 18.30
C PHE A 55 -30.52 19.03 19.39
N SER A 56 -30.15 19.87 20.35
CA SER A 56 -31.08 20.30 21.41
C SER A 56 -32.15 21.25 20.89
N ASP A 57 -31.81 22.03 19.86
CA ASP A 57 -32.65 23.08 19.27
C ASP A 57 -32.50 23.07 17.74
N SER A 58 -33.52 23.51 17.00
CA SER A 58 -33.47 23.62 15.53
C SER A 58 -33.04 25.02 15.08
N THR A 59 -32.12 25.08 14.12
CA THR A 59 -31.71 26.32 13.45
C THR A 59 -31.71 26.09 11.93
N PRO A 60 -31.75 27.14 11.09
CA PRO A 60 -31.68 26.96 9.63
C PRO A 60 -30.45 26.17 9.15
N GLY A 61 -29.32 26.26 9.86
CA GLY A 61 -28.13 25.48 9.56
C GLY A 61 -28.24 24.01 9.98
N ILE A 62 -28.97 23.73 11.06
CA ILE A 62 -29.27 22.36 11.51
C ILE A 62 -30.28 21.69 10.58
N ALA A 63 -31.30 22.44 10.15
CA ALA A 63 -32.28 21.99 9.17
C ALA A 63 -31.67 21.56 7.83
N ALA A 64 -30.51 22.13 7.45
CA ALA A 64 -29.79 21.74 6.23
C ALA A 64 -29.14 20.35 6.30
N PHE A 65 -28.93 19.82 7.50
CA PHE A 65 -28.48 18.44 7.71
C PHE A 65 -29.64 17.44 7.76
N ASN A 66 -30.87 17.92 7.93
CA ASN A 66 -32.07 17.09 7.98
C ASN A 66 -32.72 16.97 6.60
N ASN A 67 -33.73 16.11 6.50
CA ASN A 67 -34.53 15.97 5.29
C ASN A 67 -35.04 17.36 4.82
N PRO A 68 -34.67 17.82 3.61
CA PRO A 68 -35.10 19.13 3.11
C PRO A 68 -36.63 19.25 2.95
N ALA A 69 -37.35 18.11 2.98
CA ALA A 69 -38.82 18.08 2.99
C ALA A 69 -39.44 18.34 4.37
N ASP A 70 -38.70 18.21 5.48
CA ASP A 70 -39.17 18.52 6.84
C ASP A 70 -38.09 19.24 7.68
N PRO A 71 -37.84 20.52 7.41
CA PRO A 71 -36.74 21.28 8.02
C PRO A 71 -36.98 21.68 9.49
N MET A 72 -38.13 21.36 10.10
CA MET A 72 -38.49 21.80 11.45
C MET A 72 -38.40 20.71 12.52
N ASP A 73 -38.09 19.46 12.16
CA ASP A 73 -37.83 18.39 13.11
C ASP A 73 -36.31 18.06 13.14
N PRO A 74 -35.57 18.40 14.21
CA PRO A 74 -34.21 17.94 14.37
C PRO A 74 -34.19 16.42 14.60
N GLU A 75 -33.98 15.65 13.53
CA GLU A 75 -33.88 14.19 13.63
C GLU A 75 -32.68 13.76 14.50
N ASN A 76 -32.95 12.82 15.41
CA ASN A 76 -31.89 12.06 16.05
C ASN A 76 -31.28 11.14 14.99
N ASN A 77 -30.00 11.33 14.70
CA ASN A 77 -29.31 10.53 13.70
C ASN A 77 -28.60 9.36 14.39
N LEU A 78 -28.79 8.16 13.85
CA LEU A 78 -28.03 6.96 14.18
C LEU A 78 -27.61 6.31 12.87
N GLU A 79 -26.34 6.45 12.51
CA GLU A 79 -25.84 6.03 11.20
C GLU A 79 -24.46 5.39 11.30
N PHE A 80 -24.16 4.54 10.32
CA PHE A 80 -22.79 4.12 10.10
C PHE A 80 -22.06 5.24 9.38
N ARG A 81 -21.09 5.89 10.04
CA ARG A 81 -20.17 6.78 9.33
C ARG A 81 -19.18 5.99 8.46
N ARG A 82 -18.87 4.76 8.89
CA ARG A 82 -17.96 3.84 8.19
C ARG A 82 -18.38 2.41 8.48
N LEU A 83 -18.53 1.63 7.44
CA LEU A 83 -18.66 0.18 7.54
C LEU A 83 -17.72 -0.43 6.49
N ARG A 84 -16.43 -0.49 6.83
CA ARG A 84 -15.38 -0.82 5.87
C ARG A 84 -14.90 -2.24 5.97
N LEU A 85 -14.65 -2.82 4.82
CA LEU A 85 -13.97 -4.09 4.64
C LEU A 85 -12.83 -3.91 3.62
N GLY A 86 -11.61 -4.24 4.04
CA GLY A 86 -10.42 -4.08 3.23
C GLY A 86 -9.63 -5.38 3.08
N PHE A 87 -9.05 -5.57 1.90
CA PHE A 87 -8.16 -6.66 1.53
C PHE A 87 -6.86 -6.05 1.04
N ALA A 88 -5.74 -6.47 1.61
CA ALA A 88 -4.43 -6.03 1.16
C ALA A 88 -3.43 -7.16 1.22
N GLY A 89 -2.37 -7.08 0.44
CA GLY A 89 -1.29 -8.05 0.53
C GLY A 89 -0.22 -7.86 -0.52
N ASP A 90 0.75 -8.75 -0.44
CA ASP A 90 1.87 -8.84 -1.35
C ASP A 90 1.56 -9.88 -2.43
N ILE A 91 1.97 -9.57 -3.65
CA ILE A 91 2.00 -10.46 -4.81
C ILE A 91 3.49 -10.69 -5.14
N LYS A 92 3.78 -11.70 -5.96
CA LYS A 92 5.14 -11.96 -6.47
C LYS A 92 5.76 -10.71 -7.12
N ASP A 93 7.08 -10.71 -7.27
CA ASP A 93 7.82 -9.67 -8.01
C ASP A 93 7.64 -8.26 -7.42
N ASN A 94 7.68 -8.16 -6.07
CA ASN A 94 7.55 -6.93 -5.29
C ASN A 94 6.22 -6.18 -5.50
N MET A 95 5.20 -6.87 -6.00
CA MET A 95 3.88 -6.28 -6.21
C MET A 95 3.07 -6.23 -4.90
N ILE A 96 2.21 -5.21 -4.77
CA ILE A 96 1.24 -5.09 -3.68
C ILE A 96 -0.15 -4.80 -4.24
N TYR A 97 -1.18 -5.16 -3.48
CA TYR A 97 -2.56 -4.79 -3.78
C TYR A 97 -3.28 -4.25 -2.54
N LYS A 98 -4.27 -3.39 -2.78
CA LYS A 98 -5.25 -2.98 -1.77
C LYS A 98 -6.61 -2.76 -2.42
N LEU A 99 -7.64 -3.30 -1.78
CA LEU A 99 -9.04 -3.06 -2.06
C LEU A 99 -9.71 -2.69 -0.73
N GLU A 100 -10.48 -1.61 -0.67
CA GLU A 100 -11.27 -1.21 0.50
C GLU A 100 -12.65 -0.76 0.05
N PHE A 101 -13.69 -1.41 0.58
CA PHE A 101 -15.09 -1.11 0.35
C PHE A 101 -15.68 -0.48 1.60
N ASP A 102 -16.55 0.52 1.45
CA ASP A 102 -17.34 1.14 2.51
C ASP A 102 -18.82 0.91 2.21
N PHE A 103 -19.52 0.41 3.22
CA PHE A 103 -20.94 0.09 3.21
C PHE A 103 -21.70 0.98 4.21
N ASP A 104 -21.20 2.20 4.43
CA ASP A 104 -21.83 3.22 5.27
C ASP A 104 -23.22 3.61 4.75
N ASP A 105 -23.38 3.68 3.43
CA ASP A 105 -24.68 3.69 2.76
C ASP A 105 -25.02 2.31 2.19
N ALA A 106 -26.14 1.74 2.64
CA ALA A 106 -26.62 0.44 2.16
C ALA A 106 -27.06 0.44 0.69
N ASN A 107 -27.45 1.60 0.15
CA ASN A 107 -27.92 1.74 -1.22
C ASN A 107 -26.79 2.14 -2.19
N ASP A 108 -25.71 2.74 -1.68
CA ASP A 108 -24.56 3.18 -2.49
C ASP A 108 -23.22 2.78 -1.87
N PRO A 109 -22.84 1.50 -1.92
CA PRO A 109 -21.52 1.07 -1.47
C PRO A 109 -20.40 1.72 -2.29
N THR A 110 -19.38 2.22 -1.60
CA THR A 110 -18.28 2.96 -2.26
C THR A 110 -16.95 2.22 -2.16
N ILE A 111 -16.11 2.39 -3.18
CA ILE A 111 -14.72 1.92 -3.17
C ILE A 111 -13.85 3.07 -2.65
N LYS A 112 -13.18 2.87 -1.51
CA LYS A 112 -12.28 3.87 -0.91
C LYS A 112 -10.83 3.71 -1.38
N ASP A 113 -10.40 2.47 -1.61
CA ASP A 113 -9.10 2.14 -2.18
C ASP A 113 -9.25 1.02 -3.20
N ALA A 114 -8.62 1.16 -4.36
CA ALA A 114 -8.46 0.08 -5.33
C ALA A 114 -7.19 0.30 -6.16
N TYR A 115 -6.10 -0.36 -5.78
CA TYR A 115 -4.84 -0.21 -6.49
C TYR A 115 -3.98 -1.48 -6.50
N LEU A 116 -3.11 -1.51 -7.50
CA LEU A 116 -1.92 -2.36 -7.56
C LEU A 116 -0.69 -1.45 -7.51
N GLY A 117 0.34 -1.90 -6.83
CA GLY A 117 1.60 -1.18 -6.70
C GLY A 117 2.80 -2.10 -6.82
N TRP A 118 3.98 -1.49 -6.87
CA TRP A 118 5.27 -2.18 -6.84
C TRP A 118 6.15 -1.49 -5.79
N ASN A 119 6.78 -2.29 -4.94
CA ASN A 119 7.87 -1.85 -4.10
C ASN A 119 9.17 -1.82 -4.92
N ASP A 120 10.14 -1.00 -4.49
CA ASP A 120 11.50 -1.01 -5.03
C ASP A 120 11.63 -0.68 -6.53
N LEU A 121 10.80 0.24 -7.04
CA LEU A 121 10.93 0.72 -8.41
C LEU A 121 12.24 1.50 -8.61
N PRO A 122 13.10 1.11 -9.58
CA PRO A 122 14.45 1.66 -9.72
C PRO A 122 14.50 3.14 -10.14
N VAL A 123 13.39 3.70 -10.64
CA VAL A 123 13.32 5.07 -11.19
C VAL A 123 12.79 6.10 -10.18
N PHE A 124 12.25 5.68 -9.02
CA PHE A 124 11.73 6.60 -8.01
C PHE A 124 12.67 6.81 -6.81
N GLN A 125 13.93 6.38 -6.91
CA GLN A 125 14.98 6.56 -5.89
C GLN A 125 15.83 7.82 -6.12
N THR A 126 15.33 8.82 -6.86
CA THR A 126 16.07 10.06 -7.07
C THR A 126 15.67 11.14 -6.07
N LEU A 127 16.62 11.38 -5.15
CA LEU A 127 16.79 12.43 -4.11
C LEU A 127 16.34 12.06 -2.69
#